data_AF-A0A8J3DLY0-F1
#
_entry.id   AF-A0A8J3DLY0-F1
#
_cell.length_a   1.000
_cell.length_b   1.000
_cell.length_c   1.000
_cell.angle_alpha   90.00
_cell.angle_beta   90.00
_cell.angle_gamma   90.00
#
_symmetry.space_group_name_H-M   'P 1'
#
loop_
_entity.id
_entity.type
_entity.pdbx_description
1 polymer ?
#
loop_
_entity_poly.entity_id
_entity_poly.type
_entity_poly.pdbx_seq_one_letter_code
_entity_poly.pdbx_strand_id
1 'polypeptide(L)' 'MHVSMVKKKTTTKKATKTAKKKRVQTRAPGMTQISISLPADLIDRIDVLASEENRNRSNFIATALEKVTE' A
#
# COMPACT_ATOMS: atom_id res chain seq x y z
N MET A 1 -48.59 -3.79 -33.98
CA MET A 1 -47.19 -3.57 -34.40
C MET A 1 -47.02 -2.09 -34.72
N HIS A 2 -46.22 -1.34 -33.96
CA HIS A 2 -45.49 -0.12 -34.36
C HIS A 2 -44.57 0.25 -33.17
N VAL A 3 -43.27 0.35 -33.44
CA VAL A 3 -42.16 0.35 -32.48
C VAL A 3 -41.82 1.78 -32.07
N SER A 4 -41.81 2.08 -30.77
CA SER A 4 -41.29 3.35 -30.24
C SER A 4 -39.76 3.28 -30.09
N MET A 5 -39.06 4.12 -30.86
CA MET A 5 -37.61 4.30 -30.77
C MET A 5 -37.20 4.98 -29.46
N VAL A 6 -36.53 4.25 -28.57
CA VAL A 6 -35.83 4.81 -27.40
C VAL A 6 -34.45 5.31 -27.84
N LYS A 7 -34.24 6.64 -27.83
CA LYS A 7 -32.92 7.27 -28.04
C LYS A 7 -31.98 6.90 -26.88
N LYS A 8 -31.01 6.02 -27.12
CA LYS A 8 -29.89 5.75 -26.19
C LYS A 8 -28.98 6.97 -26.10
N LYS A 9 -28.97 7.64 -24.95
CA LYS A 9 -28.02 8.72 -24.62
C LYS A 9 -26.70 8.09 -24.16
N THR A 10 -25.73 7.99 -25.07
CA THR A 10 -24.36 7.54 -24.77
C THR A 10 -23.64 8.59 -23.93
N THR A 11 -23.41 8.33 -22.65
CA THR A 11 -22.54 9.14 -21.80
C THR A 11 -21.09 8.65 -21.94
N THR A 12 -20.28 9.44 -22.64
CA THR A 12 -18.82 9.26 -22.68
C THR A 12 -18.22 9.64 -21.33
N LYS A 13 -17.83 8.65 -20.51
CA LYS A 13 -17.02 8.89 -19.30
C LYS A 13 -15.59 9.28 -19.72
N LYS A 14 -15.31 10.58 -19.80
CA LYS A 14 -13.93 11.10 -19.86
C LYS A 14 -13.24 10.79 -18.53
N ALA A 15 -12.27 9.87 -18.54
CA ALA A 15 -11.39 9.62 -17.41
C ALA A 15 -10.45 10.83 -17.21
N THR A 16 -10.72 11.63 -16.18
CA THR A 16 -9.80 12.67 -15.73
C THR A 16 -8.65 12.03 -14.95
N LYS A 17 -7.45 12.01 -15.54
CA LYS A 17 -6.21 11.65 -14.83
C LYS A 17 -5.90 12.76 -13.81
N THR A 18 -6.40 12.62 -12.58
CA THR A 18 -5.98 13.48 -11.47
C THR A 18 -4.58 13.07 -11.04
N ALA A 19 -3.60 13.96 -11.27
CA ALA A 19 -2.25 13.81 -10.77
C ALA A 19 -2.29 13.68 -9.23
N LYS A 20 -1.92 12.51 -8.70
CA LYS A 20 -1.85 12.27 -7.26
C LYS A 20 -0.74 13.15 -6.67
N LYS A 21 -1.12 14.14 -5.86
CA LYS A 21 -0.22 14.99 -5.07
C LYS A 21 0.62 14.08 -4.16
N LYS A 22 1.95 14.01 -4.36
CA LYS A 22 2.87 13.29 -3.45
C LYS A 22 2.76 13.94 -2.07
N ARG A 23 2.08 13.27 -1.13
CA ARG A 23 2.14 13.62 0.29
C ARG A 23 3.58 13.34 0.75
N VAL A 24 4.33 14.40 1.02
CA VAL A 24 5.61 14.29 1.73
C VAL A 24 5.24 13.96 3.17
N GLN A 25 5.28 12.66 3.50
CA GLN A 25 5.04 12.21 4.87
C GLN A 25 6.32 12.50 5.67
N THR A 26 6.30 13.58 6.45
CA THR A 26 7.40 13.92 7.34
C THR A 26 7.50 12.83 8.40
N ARG A 27 8.66 12.19 8.50
CA ARG A 27 8.96 11.16 9.49
C ARG A 27 9.06 11.79 10.88
N ALA A 28 8.87 10.98 11.93
CA ALA A 28 9.15 11.41 13.29
C ALA A 28 10.64 11.80 13.44
N PRO A 29 10.96 12.80 14.27
CA PRO A 29 12.35 13.19 14.53
C PRO A 29 13.16 12.01 15.08
N GLY A 30 14.42 11.89 14.65
CA GLY A 30 15.33 10.81 15.08
C GLY A 30 15.24 9.50 14.28
N MET A 31 14.35 9.42 13.27
CA MET A 31 14.20 8.21 12.46
C MET A 31 15.01 8.26 11.16
N THR A 32 15.86 7.26 10.93
CA THR A 32 16.60 7.08 9.66
C THR A 32 15.87 6.11 8.73
N GLN A 33 15.76 6.44 7.45
CA GLN A 33 15.31 5.49 6.44
C GLN A 33 16.45 4.57 6.03
N ILE A 34 16.22 3.27 6.06
CA ILE A 34 17.08 2.30 5.38
C ILE A 34 16.28 1.58 4.30
N SER A 35 16.96 1.22 3.23
CA SER A 35 16.45 0.34 2.18
C SER A 35 17.38 -0.85 2.12
N ILE A 36 16.83 -2.06 2.23
CA ILE A 36 17.59 -3.31 2.21
C ILE A 36 16.93 -4.29 1.25
N SER A 37 17.74 -5.14 0.62
CA SER A 37 17.26 -6.26 -0.19
C SER A 37 17.21 -7.50 0.68
N LEU A 38 16.06 -8.17 0.68
CA LEU A 38 15.83 -9.42 1.41
C LEU A 38 15.35 -10.50 0.43
N PRO A 39 15.64 -11.79 0.67
CA PRO A 39 15.06 -12.89 -0.10
C PRO A 39 13.52 -12.85 -0.06
N ALA A 40 12.87 -13.21 -1.18
CA ALA A 40 11.41 -13.21 -1.27
C ALA A 40 10.77 -14.12 -0.21
N ASP A 41 11.29 -15.33 -0.05
CA ASP A 41 10.80 -16.30 0.94
C ASP A 41 10.88 -15.77 2.39
N LEU A 42 11.86 -14.91 2.68
CA LEU A 42 11.97 -14.28 3.98
C LEU A 42 10.89 -13.22 4.16
N ILE A 43 10.59 -12.43 3.13
CA ILE A 43 9.49 -11.46 3.16
C ILE A 43 8.15 -12.14 3.41
N ASP A 44 7.90 -13.28 2.75
CA ASP A 44 6.65 -14.02 2.93
C ASP A 44 6.49 -14.50 4.38
N ARG A 45 7.57 -15.02 4.99
CA ARG A 45 7.57 -15.42 6.41
C ARG A 45 7.35 -14.22 7.33
N ILE A 46 7.99 -13.08 7.04
CA ILE A 46 7.80 -11.85 7.80
C ILE A 46 6.34 -11.40 7.73
N ASP A 47 5.69 -11.47 6.57
CA ASP A 47 4.30 -11.05 6.40
C ASP A 47 3.33 -11.94 7.18
N VAL A 48 3.58 -13.25 7.24
CA VAL A 48 2.80 -14.17 8.08
C VAL A 48 2.93 -13.80 9.55
N LEU A 49 4.17 -13.67 10.06
CA LEU A 49 4.43 -13.34 11.47
C LEU A 49 3.88 -11.95 11.86
N ALA A 50 4.04 -10.96 10.98
CA ALA A 50 3.49 -9.63 11.20
C ALA A 50 1.95 -9.68 11.29
N SER A 51 1.31 -10.51 10.47
CA SER A 51 -0.15 -10.69 10.47
C SER A 51 -0.64 -11.38 11.75
N GLU A 52 0.08 -12.40 12.23
CA GLU A 52 -0.21 -13.08 13.52
C GLU A 52 -0.13 -12.10 14.71
N GLU A 53 0.82 -11.15 14.67
CA GLU A 53 0.96 -10.10 15.69
C GLU A 53 0.07 -8.87 15.47
N ASN A 54 -0.80 -8.86 14.44
CA ASN A 54 -1.61 -7.69 14.05
C ASN A 54 -0.77 -6.41 13.83
N ARG A 55 0.44 -6.57 13.26
CA ARG A 55 1.37 -5.49 12.94
C ARG A 55 1.60 -5.38 11.44
N ASN A 56 2.04 -4.20 10.99
CA ASN A 56 2.56 -4.07 9.62
C ASN A 56 4.01 -4.58 9.54
N ARG A 57 4.45 -4.92 8.33
CA ARG A 57 5.79 -5.45 8.04
C ARG A 57 6.91 -4.62 8.67
N SER A 58 6.91 -3.30 8.48
CA SER A 58 7.98 -2.43 9.00
C SER A 58 8.02 -2.39 10.53
N ASN A 59 6.86 -2.36 11.19
CA ASN A 59 6.77 -2.34 12.65
C ASN A 59 7.23 -3.68 13.25
N PHE A 60 6.86 -4.79 12.60
CA PHE A 60 7.32 -6.12 12.99
C PHE A 60 8.85 -6.22 12.90
N ILE A 61 9.44 -5.82 11.76
CA ILE A 61 10.90 -5.84 11.57
C ILE A 61 11.60 -4.98 12.62
N ALA A 62 11.12 -3.75 12.87
CA ALA A 62 11.72 -2.87 13.87
C ALA A 62 11.73 -3.51 15.27
N THR A 63 10.58 -4.08 15.69
CA THR A 63 10.45 -4.73 17.00
C THR A 63 11.34 -5.97 17.11
N ALA A 64 11.46 -6.75 16.04
CA ALA A 64 12.34 -7.91 16.00
C ALA A 64 13.81 -7.53 16.11
N LEU A 65 14.23 -6.43 15.47
CA LEU A 65 15.59 -5.92 15.56
C LEU A 65 15.93 -5.37 16.95
N GLU A 66 15.01 -4.67 17.60
CA GLU A 66 15.18 -4.17 18.98
C GLU A 66 15.55 -5.32 19.94
N LYS A 67 14.84 -6.44 19.87
CA LYS A 67 15.08 -7.64 20.70
C LYS A 67 16.46 -8.30 20.49
N VAL A 68 17.13 -8.05 19.37
CA VAL A 68 18.47 -8.60 19.07
C VAL A 68 19.57 -7.69 19.61
N THR A 69 19.28 -6.40 19.75
CA THR A 69 20.25 -5.37 20.16
C THR A 69 20.18 -5.00 21.64
N GLU A 70 19.17 -5.49 22.36
CA GLU A 70 19.09 -5.48 23.83
C GLU A 70 19.84 -6.67 24.44
#